data_AF-A0A939V3Z2-F1
#
_entry.id   AF-A0A939V3Z2-F1
#
_cell.length_a   1.000
_cell.length_b   1.000
_cell.length_c   1.000
_cell.angle_alpha   90.00
_cell.angle_beta   90.00
_cell.angle_gamma   90.00
#
_symmetry.space_group_name_H-M   'P 1'
#
loop_
_entity.id
_entity.type
_entity.pdbx_description
1 polymer ?
#
loop_
_entity_poly.entity_id
_entity_poly.type
_entity_poly.pdbx_seq_one_letter_code
_entity_poly.pdbx_strand_id
1 'polypeptide(L)'
;MKQNKLNTIIRDIESKEFATKHGKDVHARISKICFCNGDFAGDENIVFKIKDNPDLCEFMGPLSCAEVPLAGYINGVFLSRRIDRLYVNEKTKTVIVLDYKTDIDKKVYYEKYCVQLIEYYKLLKEFYPGFNISCKILWLNDFTLENVI
;
A
#
# COMPACT_ATOMS: atom_id res chain seq x y z
N MET A 1 -22.32 -35.68 -10.90
CA MET A 1 -21.74 -34.47 -11.54
C MET A 1 -22.09 -33.14 -10.87
N LYS A 2 -23.33 -32.89 -10.39
CA LYS A 2 -23.72 -31.59 -9.78
C LYS A 2 -23.09 -31.29 -8.40
N GLN A 3 -22.93 -32.29 -7.53
CA GLN A 3 -22.36 -32.11 -6.17
C GLN A 3 -20.92 -31.59 -6.18
N ASN A 4 -20.08 -32.05 -7.12
CA ASN A 4 -18.69 -31.61 -7.24
C ASN A 4 -18.57 -30.14 -7.64
N LYS A 5 -19.47 -29.65 -8.51
CA LYS A 5 -19.42 -28.25 -8.96
C LYS A 5 -19.82 -27.28 -7.85
N LEU A 6 -20.80 -27.64 -7.01
CA LEU A 6 -21.20 -26.85 -5.85
C LEU A 6 -20.07 -26.79 -4.79
N ASN A 7 -19.43 -27.92 -4.50
CA ASN A 7 -18.31 -27.99 -3.56
C ASN A 7 -17.09 -27.18 -4.03
N THR A 8 -16.81 -27.15 -5.33
CA THR A 8 -15.76 -26.29 -5.89
C THR A 8 -16.10 -24.81 -5.71
N ILE A 9 -17.34 -24.40 -6.01
CA ILE A 9 -17.78 -23.01 -5.85
C ILE A 9 -17.67 -22.57 -4.39
N ILE A 10 -18.09 -23.41 -3.43
CA ILE A 10 -17.99 -23.10 -1.99
C ILE A 10 -16.52 -22.90 -1.58
N ARG A 11 -15.62 -23.80 -1.99
CA ARG A 11 -14.18 -23.67 -1.71
C ARG A 11 -13.57 -22.41 -2.32
N ASP A 12 -14.00 -22.02 -3.51
CA ASP A 12 -13.51 -20.81 -4.18
C ASP A 12 -13.99 -19.54 -3.46
N ILE A 13 -15.22 -19.55 -2.93
CA ILE A 13 -15.75 -18.45 -2.11
C ILE A 13 -14.99 -18.37 -0.79
N GLU A 14 -14.86 -19.48 -0.06
CA GLU A 14 -14.13 -19.54 1.22
C GLU A 14 -12.67 -19.09 1.05
N SER A 15 -12.01 -19.54 -0.01
CA SER A 15 -10.63 -19.15 -0.32
C SER A 15 -10.51 -17.65 -0.64
N LYS A 16 -11.46 -17.07 -1.39
CA LYS A 16 -11.49 -15.62 -1.67
C LYS A 16 -11.77 -14.78 -0.43
N GLU A 17 -12.69 -15.22 0.42
CA GLU A 17 -12.98 -14.56 1.69
C GLU A 17 -11.78 -14.61 2.62
N PHE A 18 -11.12 -15.77 2.71
CA PHE A 18 -9.90 -15.94 3.50
C PHE A 18 -8.77 -15.04 3.00
N ALA A 19 -8.51 -15.01 1.68
CA ALA A 19 -7.51 -14.14 1.09
C ALA A 19 -7.80 -12.65 1.34
N THR A 20 -9.07 -12.25 1.21
CA THR A 20 -9.51 -10.87 1.46
C THR A 20 -9.31 -10.49 2.93
N LYS A 21 -9.67 -11.38 3.86
CA LYS A 21 -9.49 -11.16 5.30
C LYS A 21 -8.01 -11.07 5.65
N HIS A 22 -7.21 -12.02 5.17
CA HIS A 22 -5.77 -12.03 5.39
C HIS A 22 -5.10 -10.76 4.87
N GLY A 23 -5.46 -10.32 3.66
CA GLY A 23 -4.95 -9.07 3.08
C GLY A 23 -5.23 -7.86 3.98
N LYS A 24 -6.48 -7.73 4.45
CA LYS A 24 -6.88 -6.66 5.38
C LYS A 24 -6.13 -6.74 6.72
N ASP A 25 -5.96 -7.94 7.27
CA ASP A 25 -5.26 -8.15 8.54
C ASP A 25 -3.78 -7.74 8.43
N VAL A 26 -3.12 -8.09 7.32
CA VAL A 26 -1.73 -7.67 7.09
C VAL A 26 -1.64 -6.16 6.91
N HIS A 27 -2.50 -5.52 6.10
CA HIS A 27 -2.55 -4.05 5.97
C HIS A 27 -2.71 -3.37 7.34
N ALA A 28 -3.66 -3.84 8.15
CA ALA A 28 -3.89 -3.30 9.48
C ALA A 28 -2.68 -3.43 10.40
N ARG A 29 -1.91 -4.52 10.29
CA ARG A 29 -0.68 -4.74 11.06
C ARG A 29 0.46 -3.84 10.60
N ILE A 30 0.74 -3.76 9.30
CA ILE A 30 1.82 -2.90 8.77
C ILE A 30 1.52 -1.40 8.93
N SER A 31 0.25 -0.99 8.91
CA SER A 31 -0.14 0.41 9.15
C SER A 31 0.31 0.91 10.54
N LYS A 32 0.44 0.00 11.51
CA LYS A 32 0.84 0.29 12.89
C LYS A 32 2.36 0.32 13.10
N ILE A 33 3.13 0.04 12.06
CA ILE A 33 4.58 0.02 12.17
C ILE A 33 5.12 1.44 12.08
N CYS A 34 5.92 1.80 13.07
CA CYS A 34 6.69 3.04 13.11
C CYS A 34 8.07 2.81 13.73
N PHE A 35 9.07 3.51 13.21
CA PHE A 35 10.45 3.55 13.69
C PHE A 35 10.76 4.94 14.24
N CYS A 36 11.25 5.01 15.47
CA CYS A 36 11.61 6.26 16.12
C CYS A 36 12.86 6.09 16.99
N ASN A 37 13.89 6.90 16.76
CA ASN A 37 15.08 6.99 17.61
C ASN A 37 15.77 5.65 17.94
N GLY A 38 15.79 4.70 17.01
CA GLY A 38 16.39 3.37 17.21
C GLY A 38 15.41 2.30 17.71
N ASP A 39 14.23 2.70 18.17
CA ASP A 39 13.14 1.82 18.57
C ASP A 39 12.10 1.64 17.44
N PHE A 40 11.21 0.68 17.65
CA PHE A 40 10.08 0.41 16.76
C PHE A 40 8.82 0.05 17.55
N ALA A 41 7.66 0.26 16.93
CA ALA A 41 6.38 -0.29 17.38
C ALA A 41 5.70 -1.09 16.26
N GLY A 42 4.79 -1.97 16.63
CA GLY A 42 4.01 -2.79 15.70
C GLY A 42 4.34 -4.29 15.76
N ASP A 43 3.98 -5.00 14.70
CA ASP A 43 4.23 -6.44 14.57
C ASP A 43 5.72 -6.73 14.35
N GLU A 44 6.37 -7.38 15.33
CA GLU A 44 7.80 -7.71 15.31
C GLU A 44 8.22 -8.49 14.06
N ASN A 45 7.40 -9.45 13.60
CA ASN A 45 7.75 -10.25 12.42
C ASN A 45 7.79 -9.42 11.15
N ILE A 46 6.87 -8.46 11.00
CA ILE A 46 6.89 -7.54 9.87
C ILE A 46 8.06 -6.56 10.01
N VAL A 47 8.35 -6.09 11.23
CA VAL A 47 9.50 -5.21 11.49
C VAL A 47 10.81 -5.86 11.08
N PHE A 48 11.04 -7.13 11.42
CA PHE A 48 12.25 -7.84 11.00
C PHE A 48 12.36 -7.90 9.47
N LYS A 49 11.28 -8.24 8.77
CA LYS A 49 11.27 -8.25 7.29
C LYS A 49 11.55 -6.86 6.68
N ILE A 50 11.06 -5.80 7.31
CA ILE A 50 11.36 -4.42 6.89
C ILE A 50 12.83 -4.10 7.13
N LYS A 51 13.38 -4.47 8.30
CA LYS A 51 14.80 -4.24 8.62
C LYS A 51 15.75 -4.99 7.71
N ASP A 52 15.36 -6.17 7.23
CA ASP A 52 16.11 -6.95 6.23
C ASP A 52 16.11 -6.28 4.84
N ASN A 53 15.27 -5.27 4.62
CA ASN A 53 15.23 -4.47 3.40
C ASN A 53 15.42 -2.98 3.74
N PRO A 54 16.67 -2.48 3.83
CA PRO A 54 16.99 -1.13 4.32
C PRO A 54 16.24 0.00 3.62
N ASP A 55 15.90 -0.16 2.34
CA ASP A 55 15.14 0.81 1.54
C ASP A 55 13.71 1.03 2.08
N LEU A 56 13.18 0.09 2.88
CA LEU A 56 11.86 0.22 3.49
C LEU A 56 11.87 0.96 4.83
N CYS A 57 13.01 1.01 5.51
CA CYS A 57 13.13 1.58 6.85
C CYS A 57 12.77 3.07 6.87
N GLU A 58 13.14 3.82 5.84
CA GLU A 58 12.86 5.27 5.76
C GLU A 58 11.35 5.58 5.75
N PHE A 59 10.54 4.68 5.18
CA PHE A 59 9.09 4.83 5.10
C PHE A 59 8.38 4.47 6.41
N MET A 60 9.06 3.84 7.36
CA MET A 60 8.49 3.59 8.68
C MET A 60 8.84 4.70 9.68
N GLY A 61 9.64 5.69 9.27
CA GLY A 61 10.10 6.77 10.15
C GLY A 61 9.11 7.92 10.36
N PRO A 62 9.50 8.95 11.12
CA PRO A 62 8.65 10.07 11.51
C PRO A 62 8.14 10.96 10.37
N LEU A 63 8.76 10.88 9.19
CA LEU A 63 8.32 11.61 7.99
C LEU A 63 7.19 10.89 7.23
N SER A 64 6.76 9.74 7.73
CA SER A 64 5.71 8.95 7.10
C SER A 64 4.46 8.87 7.97
N CYS A 65 3.31 8.87 7.30
CA CYS A 65 2.01 8.65 7.91
C CYS A 65 1.32 7.47 7.22
N ALA A 66 0.69 6.60 8.00
CA ALA A 66 -0.11 5.50 7.48
C ALA A 66 -1.59 5.92 7.36
N GLU A 67 -2.34 5.24 6.48
CA GLU A 67 -3.80 5.35 6.35
C GLU A 67 -4.28 6.80 6.10
N VAL A 68 -3.56 7.53 5.24
CA VAL A 68 -3.77 8.95 5.00
C VAL A 68 -5.00 9.17 4.11
N PRO A 69 -6.03 9.89 4.57
CA PRO A 69 -7.17 10.24 3.72
C PRO A 69 -6.72 11.23 2.63
N LEU A 70 -7.16 10.98 1.40
CA LEU A 70 -6.91 11.85 0.26
C LEU A 70 -8.21 12.05 -0.50
N ALA A 71 -8.63 13.29 -0.67
CA ALA A 71 -9.84 13.62 -1.41
C ALA A 71 -9.63 14.88 -2.25
N GLY A 72 -10.29 14.94 -3.40
CA GLY A 72 -10.22 16.08 -4.30
C GLY A 72 -11.00 15.81 -5.58
N TYR A 73 -10.72 16.57 -6.64
CA TYR A 73 -11.40 16.41 -7.91
C TYR A 73 -10.39 16.07 -9.00
N ILE A 74 -10.68 15.06 -9.82
CA ILE A 74 -9.93 14.79 -11.04
C ILE A 74 -10.89 14.99 -12.22
N ASN A 75 -10.57 15.90 -13.13
CA ASN A 75 -11.42 16.22 -14.29
C ASN A 75 -12.89 16.52 -13.91
N GLY A 76 -13.10 17.22 -12.79
CA GLY A 76 -14.44 17.58 -12.28
C GLY A 76 -15.17 16.44 -11.54
N VAL A 77 -14.57 15.25 -11.42
CA VAL A 77 -15.15 14.13 -10.66
C VAL A 77 -14.55 14.10 -9.26
N PHE A 78 -15.41 14.15 -8.24
CA PHE A 78 -14.97 14.01 -6.85
C PHE A 78 -14.44 12.59 -6.61
N LEU A 79 -13.28 12.52 -5.98
CA LEU A 79 -12.62 11.29 -5.60
C LEU A 79 -12.26 11.35 -4.13
N SER A 80 -12.56 10.27 -3.41
CA SER A 80 -12.11 10.05 -2.03
C SER A 80 -11.44 8.69 -1.93
N ARG A 81 -10.25 8.69 -1.34
CA ARG A 81 -9.32 7.57 -1.25
C ARG A 81 -8.61 7.60 0.09
N ARG A 82 -7.89 6.52 0.38
CA ARG A 82 -7.03 6.38 1.54
C ARG A 82 -5.72 5.75 1.07
N ILE A 83 -4.63 6.47 1.24
CA ILE A 83 -3.28 6.00 0.93
C ILE A 83 -2.82 5.12 2.09
N ASP A 84 -2.32 3.91 1.80
CA ASP A 84 -1.82 3.00 2.83
C ASP A 84 -0.66 3.63 3.61
N ARG A 85 0.29 4.28 2.90
CA ARG A 85 1.35 5.06 3.52
C ARG A 85 1.90 6.19 2.64
N LEU A 86 2.07 7.36 3.23
CA LEU A 86 2.57 8.57 2.60
C LEU A 86 3.82 9.05 3.34
N TYR A 87 4.94 9.19 2.63
CA TYR A 87 6.16 9.82 3.09
C TYR A 87 6.26 11.23 2.52
N VAL A 88 6.54 12.22 3.36
CA VAL A 88 6.72 13.61 2.95
C VAL A 88 8.00 14.17 3.56
N ASN A 89 8.90 14.63 2.70
CA ASN A 89 10.11 15.32 3.10
C ASN A 89 10.12 16.73 2.50
N GLU A 90 9.73 17.69 3.32
CA GLU A 90 9.70 19.12 3.00
C GLU A 90 11.09 19.66 2.58
N LYS A 91 12.16 19.18 3.22
CA LYS A 91 13.52 19.69 2.97
C LYS A 91 14.01 19.34 1.57
N THR A 92 13.73 18.13 1.09
CA THR A 92 14.09 17.67 -0.26
C THR A 92 12.97 17.90 -1.27
N LYS A 93 11.80 18.37 -0.83
CA LYS A 93 10.56 18.47 -1.61
C LYS A 93 10.18 17.14 -2.26
N THR A 94 10.19 16.07 -1.46
CA THR A 94 9.88 14.72 -1.93
C THR A 94 8.60 14.20 -1.29
N VAL A 95 7.72 13.61 -2.11
CA VAL A 95 6.55 12.84 -1.67
C VAL A 95 6.65 11.44 -2.25
N ILE A 96 6.48 10.42 -1.41
CA ILE A 96 6.48 9.03 -1.84
C ILE A 96 5.21 8.37 -1.32
N VAL A 97 4.46 7.77 -2.22
CA VAL A 97 3.31 6.93 -1.88
C VAL A 97 3.74 5.47 -1.88
N LEU A 98 3.42 4.74 -0.83
CA LEU A 98 3.45 3.29 -0.81
C LEU A 98 2.03 2.76 -0.73
N ASP A 99 1.65 1.96 -1.72
CA ASP A 99 0.39 1.21 -1.74
C ASP A 99 0.70 -0.28 -1.54
N TYR A 100 0.04 -0.91 -0.58
CA TYR A 100 0.35 -2.26 -0.15
C TYR A 100 -0.46 -3.28 -0.92
N LYS A 101 0.17 -4.40 -1.28
CA LYS A 101 -0.49 -5.51 -1.98
C LYS A 101 -0.09 -6.86 -1.43
N THR A 102 -1.06 -7.77 -1.41
CA THR A 102 -0.90 -9.15 -0.92
C THR A 102 -1.17 -10.20 -1.99
N ASP A 103 -1.46 -9.78 -3.23
CA ASP A 103 -1.67 -10.72 -4.34
C ASP A 103 -0.38 -11.47 -4.65
N ILE A 104 -0.52 -12.78 -4.84
CA ILE A 104 0.60 -13.67 -5.17
C ILE A 104 1.02 -13.47 -6.63
N ASP A 105 0.04 -13.35 -7.54
CA ASP A 105 0.30 -13.02 -8.93
C ASP A 105 0.18 -11.52 -9.15
N LYS A 106 1.35 -10.86 -9.23
CA LYS A 106 1.48 -9.42 -9.43
C LYS A 106 0.79 -8.93 -10.71
N LYS A 107 0.64 -9.78 -11.73
CA LYS A 107 0.16 -9.38 -13.06
C LYS A 107 -1.35 -9.26 -13.14
N VAL A 108 -2.10 -10.04 -12.36
CA VAL A 108 -3.57 -10.14 -12.50
C VAL A 108 -4.28 -8.81 -12.31
N TYR A 109 -3.80 -7.99 -11.37
CA TYR A 109 -4.42 -6.72 -10.99
C TYR A 109 -3.51 -5.51 -11.20
N TYR A 110 -2.37 -5.70 -11.86
CA TYR A 110 -1.35 -4.66 -11.99
C TYR A 110 -1.89 -3.36 -12.57
N GLU A 111 -2.63 -3.44 -13.68
CA GLU A 111 -3.21 -2.26 -14.34
C GLU A 111 -4.15 -1.49 -13.40
N LYS A 112 -4.94 -2.20 -12.59
CA LYS A 112 -5.83 -1.57 -11.60
C LYS A 112 -5.04 -0.82 -10.53
N TYR A 113 -3.89 -1.36 -10.11
CA TYR A 113 -3.01 -0.72 -9.14
C TYR A 113 -2.34 0.51 -9.73
N CYS A 114 -1.91 0.45 -10.99
CA CYS A 114 -1.39 1.61 -11.71
C CYS A 114 -2.44 2.73 -11.80
N VAL A 115 -3.69 2.42 -12.16
CA VAL A 115 -4.77 3.41 -12.18
C VAL A 115 -4.97 4.07 -10.82
N GLN A 116 -5.01 3.26 -9.74
CA GLN A 116 -5.12 3.76 -8.37
C GLN A 116 -3.97 4.70 -8.00
N LEU A 117 -2.73 4.34 -8.32
CA LEU A 117 -1.56 5.18 -8.06
C LEU A 117 -1.53 6.46 -8.91
N ILE A 118 -2.02 6.41 -10.15
CA ILE A 118 -2.18 7.60 -11.00
C ILE A 118 -3.22 8.56 -10.39
N GLU A 119 -4.31 8.04 -9.83
CA GLU A 119 -5.28 8.88 -9.09
C GLU A 119 -4.61 9.58 -7.90
N TYR A 120 -3.83 8.85 -7.11
CA TYR A 120 -3.09 9.42 -5.97
C TYR A 120 -2.10 10.49 -6.41
N TYR A 121 -1.30 10.19 -7.44
CA TYR A 121 -0.33 11.12 -8.00
C TYR A 121 -0.99 12.44 -8.45
N LYS A 122 -2.10 12.36 -9.19
CA LYS A 122 -2.82 13.53 -9.70
C LYS A 122 -3.32 14.42 -8.56
N LEU A 123 -3.98 13.82 -7.56
CA LEU A 123 -4.46 14.56 -6.40
C LEU A 123 -3.31 15.17 -5.59
N LEU A 124 -2.25 14.39 -5.32
CA LEU A 124 -1.10 14.88 -4.55
C LEU A 124 -0.34 15.99 -5.26
N LYS A 125 -0.30 16.02 -6.60
CA LYS A 125 0.29 17.13 -7.36
C LYS A 125 -0.40 18.46 -7.13
N GLU A 126 -1.70 18.45 -6.80
CA GLU A 126 -2.45 19.66 -6.44
C GLU A 126 -2.10 20.11 -5.02
N PHE A 127 -1.95 19.18 -4.08
CA PHE A 127 -1.62 19.48 -2.67
C PHE A 127 -0.15 19.84 -2.44
N TYR A 128 0.77 19.28 -3.23
CA TYR A 128 2.22 19.45 -3.10
C TYR A 128 2.85 20.03 -4.38
N PRO A 129 2.52 21.28 -4.75
CA PRO A 129 3.04 21.90 -5.95
C PRO A 129 4.56 22.05 -5.88
N GLY A 130 5.25 21.61 -6.94
CA GLY A 130 6.71 21.68 -7.03
C GLY A 130 7.47 20.58 -6.28
N PHE A 131 6.77 19.61 -5.66
CA PHE A 131 7.40 18.43 -5.08
C PHE A 131 7.66 17.37 -6.16
N ASN A 132 8.72 16.60 -5.96
CA ASN A 132 8.95 15.36 -6.67
C ASN A 132 8.07 14.27 -6.03
N ILE A 133 7.10 13.76 -6.78
CA ILE A 133 6.12 12.78 -6.30
C ILE A 133 6.37 11.48 -7.04
N SER A 134 6.63 10.39 -6.30
CA SER A 134 6.72 9.04 -6.86
C SER A 134 5.72 8.11 -6.17
N CYS A 135 5.25 7.11 -6.90
CA CYS A 135 4.28 6.15 -6.40
C CYS A 135 4.83 4.73 -6.56
N LYS A 136 4.77 3.96 -5.48
CA LYS A 136 5.35 2.62 -5.40
C LYS A 136 4.34 1.62 -4.85
N ILE A 137 4.49 0.38 -5.29
CA ILE A 137 3.81 -0.77 -4.70
C ILE A 137 4.78 -1.47 -3.76
N LEU A 138 4.34 -1.77 -2.54
CA LEU A 138 5.04 -2.69 -1.65
C LEU A 138 4.29 -4.03 -1.63
N TRP A 139 4.92 -5.06 -2.17
CA TRP A 139 4.39 -6.42 -2.20
C TRP A 139 4.67 -7.11 -0.87
N LEU A 140 3.66 -7.31 -0.04
CA LEU A 140 3.81 -7.80 1.34
C LEU A 140 4.14 -9.30 1.45
N ASN A 141 4.06 -10.04 0.33
CA ASN A 141 4.46 -11.44 0.29
C ASN A 141 5.97 -11.61 0.33
N ASP A 142 6.71 -10.75 -0.38
CA ASP A 142 8.16 -10.82 -0.55
C ASP A 142 8.90 -9.55 -0.13
N PHE A 143 8.17 -8.52 0.34
CA PHE A 143 8.68 -7.20 0.73
C PHE A 143 9.45 -6.50 -0.39
N THR A 144 9.10 -6.80 -1.64
CA THR A 144 9.68 -6.10 -2.80
C THR A 144 8.99 -4.76 -3.00
N LEU A 145 9.80 -3.73 -3.22
CA LEU A 145 9.36 -2.40 -3.59
C LEU A 145 9.42 -2.24 -5.11
N GLU A 146 8.32 -1.80 -5.72
CA GLU A 146 8.21 -1.60 -7.15
C GLU A 146 7.81 -0.15 -7.45
N ASN A 147 8.58 0.53 -8.31
CA ASN A 147 8.24 1.89 -8.74
C ASN A 147 7.24 1.84 -9.90
N VAL A 148 6.19 2.67 -9.84
CA VAL A 148 5.15 2.75 -10.88
C VAL A 148 5.14 4.10 -11.57
N ILE A 149 5.30 5.20 -10.82
CA ILE A 149 5.37 6.58 -11.30
C ILE A 149 6.63 7.24 -10.75
#